data_AF-A0A7Y2FPJ5-F1
#
_entry.id   AF-A0A7Y2FPJ5-F1
#
_cell.length_a   1.000
_cell.length_b   1.000
_cell.length_c   1.000
_cell.angle_alpha   90.00
_cell.angle_beta   90.00
_cell.angle_gamma   90.00
#
_symmetry.space_group_name_H-M   'P 1'
#
loop_
_entity.id
_entity.type
_entity.pdbx_description
1 polymer ?
#
loop_
_entity_poly.entity_id
_entity_poly.type
_entity_poly.pdbx_seq_one_letter_code
_entity_poly.pdbx_strand_id
1 'polypeptide(L)' 'MELLTRIQDNWIVLLIPVISSLVGWFTNVVAIKMMFKPVEFVGIPPYLGWQGVIPANALRLARVSNT' A
#
# COMPACT_ATOMS: atom_id res chain seq x y z
N MET A 1 15.03 13.09 26.74
CA MET A 1 15.98 14.19 26.54
C MET A 1 16.93 13.97 25.36
N GLU A 2 17.24 12.72 24.96
CA GLU A 2 18.14 12.46 23.82
C GLU A 2 17.65 12.98 22.46
N LEU A 3 16.35 12.89 22.17
CA LEU A 3 15.82 13.32 20.87
C LEU A 3 15.97 14.83 20.65
N LEU A 4 15.79 15.61 21.72
CA LEU A 4 15.93 17.07 21.69
C LEU A 4 17.40 17.47 21.47
N THR A 5 18.35 16.76 22.09
CA THR A 5 19.78 17.03 21.87
C THR A 5 20.20 16.67 20.45
N ARG A 6 19.72 15.55 19.88
CA ARG A 6 20.01 15.19 18.48
C ARG A 6 19.44 16.17 17.46
N ILE A 7 18.26 16.74 17.73
CA ILE A 7 17.66 17.77 16.86
C ILE A 7 18.47 19.08 16.93
N GLN A 8 18.94 19.45 18.12
CA GLN A 8 19.76 20.64 18.31
C GLN A 8 21.15 20.49 17.66
N ASP A 9 21.75 19.30 17.75
CA ASP A 9 23.06 18.99 17.15
C ASP A 9 22.97 18.80 15.63
N ASN A 10 21.87 18.23 15.14
CA ASN A 10 21.69 17.94 13.73
C ASN A 10 20.21 18.03 13.30
N TRP A 11 19.88 19.18 12.70
CA TRP A 11 18.54 19.48 12.19
C TRP A 11 18.04 18.48 11.13
N ILE A 12 18.95 17.73 10.47
CA ILE A 12 18.61 16.75 9.43
C ILE A 12 17.79 15.56 9.98
N VAL A 13 17.85 15.32 11.29
CA VAL A 13 17.07 14.26 11.97
C VAL A 13 15.56 14.50 11.79
N LEU A 14 15.12 15.75 11.62
CA LEU A 14 13.72 16.08 11.35
C LEU A 14 13.24 15.60 9.97
N LEU A 15 14.14 15.33 9.02
CA LEU A 15 13.76 14.77 7.72
C LEU A 15 13.35 13.30 7.82
N ILE A 16 13.82 12.57 8.84
CA ILE A 16 13.50 11.15 9.03
C ILE A 16 11.98 10.92 9.10
N PRO A 17 11.21 11.54 10.01
CA PRO A 17 9.76 11.36 10.06
C PRO A 17 9.05 11.92 8.83
N VAL A 18 9.57 12.98 8.21
CA VAL A 18 8.97 13.58 7.01
C VAL A 18 9.04 12.62 5.82
N ILE A 19 10.23 12.09 5.53
CA ILE A 19 10.42 11.15 4.43
C ILE A 19 9.70 9.83 4.73
N SER A 20 9.78 9.34 5.97
CA SER A 20 9.13 8.08 6.36
C SER A 20 7.61 8.17 6.25
N SER A 21 7.00 9.29 6.67
CA SER A 21 5.56 9.51 6.52
C SER A 21 5.13 9.64 5.06
N LEU A 22 5.91 10.37 4.24
CA LEU A 22 5.64 10.50 2.80
C LEU A 22 5.69 9.15 2.09
N VAL A 23 6.75 8.36 2.31
CA VAL A 23 6.91 7.04 1.69
C VAL A 23 5.87 6.06 2.21
N GLY A 24 5.60 6.04 3.51
CA GLY A 24 4.59 5.17 4.11
C GLY A 24 3.19 5.46 3.58
N TRP A 25 2.81 6.74 3.53
CA TRP A 25 1.52 7.17 2.97
C TRP A 25 1.41 6.81 1.49
N PHE A 26 2.41 7.17 0.69
CA PHE A 26 2.41 6.91 -0.75
C PHE A 26 2.30 5.42 -1.05
N THR A 27 3.11 4.60 -0.39
CA THR A 27 3.10 3.14 -0.60
C THR A 27 1.76 2.53 -0.21
N ASN A 28 1.13 2.99 0.87
CA ASN A 28 -0.19 2.51 1.28
C ASN A 28 -1.27 2.85 0.24
N VAL A 29 -1.26 4.07 -0.30
CA VAL A 29 -2.18 4.47 -1.37
C VAL A 29 -1.99 3.60 -2.61
N VAL A 30 -0.73 3.34 -2.99
CA VAL A 30 -0.40 2.48 -4.13
C VAL A 30 -0.85 1.03 -3.88
N ALA A 31 -0.62 0.50 -2.68
CA ALA A 31 -1.02 -0.85 -2.29
C ALA A 31 -2.53 -1.02 -2.40
N ILE A 32 -3.32 -0.08 -1.86
CA ILE A 32 -4.78 -0.08 -2.00
C ILE A 32 -5.17 -0.08 -3.48
N LYS A 33 -4.55 0.78 -4.30
CA LYS A 33 -4.85 0.83 -5.73
C LYS A 33 -4.57 -0.49 -6.45
N MET A 34 -3.49 -1.20 -6.09
CA MET A 34 -3.13 -2.52 -6.62
C MET A 34 -4.04 -3.65 -6.11
N MET A 35 -4.64 -3.50 -4.93
CA MET A 35 -5.63 -4.46 -4.42
C MET A 35 -6.94 -4.41 -5.23
N PHE A 36 -7.35 -3.23 -5.71
CA PHE A 36 -8.58 -3.03 -6.47
C PHE A 36 -8.41 -3.07 -7.99
N LYS A 37 -7.22 -2.79 -8.52
CA LYS A 37 -6.95 -2.76 -9.97
C LYS A 37 -5.81 -3.73 -10.36
N PRO A 38 -5.84 -4.31 -11.57
CA PRO A 38 -6.90 -4.21 -12.57
C PRO A 38 -8.13 -5.05 -12.19
N VAL A 39 -9.32 -4.59 -12.61
CA VAL A 39 -10.60 -5.23 -12.30
C VAL A 39 -10.74 -6.57 -13.02
N GLU A 40 -10.29 -6.61 -14.28
CA GLU A 40 -10.18 -7.82 -15.08
C GLU A 40 -8.72 -8.31 -15.11
N PHE A 41 -8.52 -9.60 -15.36
CA PHE A 41 -7.18 -10.16 -15.48
C PHE A 41 -6.48 -9.59 -16.72
N VAL A 42 -5.32 -8.94 -16.51
CA VAL A 42 -4.50 -8.39 -17.60
C VAL A 42 -3.21 -9.19 -17.70
N GLY A 43 -2.97 -9.80 -18.86
CA GLY A 43 -1.76 -10.59 -19.14
C GLY A 43 -1.98 -11.70 -20.18
N ILE A 44 -1.07 -12.66 -20.22
CA ILE A 44 -1.11 -13.86 -21.06
C ILE A 44 -1.68 -15.02 -20.21
N PRO A 45 -2.90 -15.49 -20.49
CA PRO A 45 -3.43 -16.70 -19.87
C PRO A 45 -2.51 -17.90 -20.18
N PRO A 46 -2.29 -18.86 -19.26
CA PRO A 46 -3.01 -19.08 -18.01
C PRO A 46 -2.33 -18.53 -16.74
N TYR A 47 -1.04 -18.18 -16.79
CA TYR A 47 -0.21 -17.94 -15.59
C TYR A 47 0.43 -16.56 -15.53
N LEU A 48 0.46 -15.83 -16.64
CA LEU A 48 1.27 -14.62 -16.79
C LEU A 48 0.40 -13.38 -16.85
N GLY A 49 -0.25 -13.04 -15.74
CA GLY A 49 -0.98 -11.79 -15.63
C GLY A 49 -1.21 -11.36 -14.19
N TRP A 50 -1.79 -10.17 -14.05
CA TRP A 50 -2.15 -9.59 -12.77
C TRP A 50 -3.64 -9.28 -12.78
N GLN A 51 -4.32 -9.64 -11.70
CA GLN A 51 -5.64 -9.10 -11.34
C GLN A 51 -5.60 -8.57 -9.90
N GLY A 52 -6.34 -7.50 -9.61
CA GLY A 52 -6.46 -7.02 -8.24
C GLY A 52 -6.99 -8.12 -7.30
N VAL A 53 -6.48 -8.19 -6.07
CA VAL A 53 -6.83 -9.24 -5.11
C VAL A 53 -8.32 -9.22 -4.77
N ILE A 54 -8.92 -8.04 -4.64
CA ILE A 54 -10.35 -7.87 -4.33
C ILE A 54 -11.23 -8.35 -5.49
N PRO A 55 -11.08 -7.86 -6.76
CA PRO A 55 -11.90 -8.32 -7.87
C PRO A 55 -11.73 -9.82 -8.16
N ALA A 56 -10.51 -10.37 -8.03
CA ALA A 56 -10.27 -11.81 -8.19
C ALA A 56 -11.05 -12.67 -7.17
N ASN A 57 -11.38 -12.11 -5.99
CA ASN A 57 -12.09 -12.80 -4.92
C ASN A 57 -13.52 -12.27 -4.69
N ALA A 58 -14.06 -11.43 -5.57
CA ALA A 58 -15.33 -10.74 -5.36
C ALA A 58 -16.51 -11.70 -5.10
N LEU A 59 -16.58 -12.82 -5.83
CA LEU A 59 -17.61 -13.84 -5.65
C LEU A 59 -17.56 -14.53 -4.28
N ARG A 60 -16.36 -14.69 -3.71
CA ARG A 60 -16.17 -15.27 -2.37
C ARG A 60 -16.61 -14.27 -1.31
N LEU A 61 -16.26 -13.00 -1.48
CA LEU A 61 -16.63 -11.91 -0.57
C LEU A 61 -18.15 -11.68 -0.55
N ALA A 62 -18.80 -11.68 -1.72
CA ALA A 62 -20.26 -11.53 -1.83
C ALA A 62 -21.03 -12.68 -1.16
N ARG A 63 -20.47 -13.90 -1.16
CA ARG A 63 -21.07 -15.05 -0.46
C ARG A 63 -21.03 -14.90 1.06
N VAL A 64 -19.95 -14.36 1.61
CA VAL A 64 -19.79 -14.15 3.06
C VAL A 64 -20.71 -13.04 3.58
N SER A 65 -21.03 -12.03 2.77
CA SER A 65 -21.93 -10.96 3.19
C SER A 65 -23.41 -11.32 3.16
N ASN A 66 -23.80 -12.42 2.50
CA ASN A 66 -25.20 -12.83 2.34
C ASN A 66 -25.65 -13.87 3.38
N THR A 67 -24.84 -14.09 4.41
CA THR A 67 -25.09 -14.88 5.64
C THR A 67 -24.88 -13.99 6.83
#